data_AF-A0A969NNE4-F1
#
_entry.id   AF-A0A969NNE4-F1
#
_cell.length_a   1.000
_cell.length_b   1.000
_cell.length_c   1.000
_cell.angle_alpha   90.00
_cell.angle_beta   90.00
_cell.angle_gamma   90.00
#
_symmetry.space_group_name_H-M   'P 1'
#
loop_
_entity.id
_entity.type
_entity.pdbx_description
1 polymer ?
#
loop_
_entity_poly.entity_id
_entity_poly.type
_entity_poly.pdbx_seq_one_letter_code
_entity_poly.pdbx_strand_id
1 'polypeptide(L)'
;MSSPSSPLQLNFNDLSILNAKPIYFGFSNVQIYVVGCGGTGSFLIPHLCRLANFINETGRQIDLTLIDFDRVEEKNLYRQNFCQAELGYNKAQALSMRYKTMFPKLTIAARSDSVDVIELTTYKPSLIVGCVDNARARASIEELMIQHVSMFAHGVTKKPCWWLDCGNSYTHGQVALGNWYSVELDDYVLEPATCIRLPLPTIQFPELLLQVDEDEDISCAEQALLNGQSLNINSQMAIVAGEMVHQLLNSQLKRMQVEVDIFRGSMTSTWISQENIDRLVERAKAVVHQ
;
A
#
# COMPACT_ATOMS: atom_id res chain seq x y z
N MET A 1 39.34 -16.31 -23.72
CA MET A 1 38.03 -15.62 -23.65
C MET A 1 37.17 -16.39 -22.67
N SER A 2 37.05 -15.89 -21.44
CA SER A 2 36.20 -16.48 -20.40
C SER A 2 34.74 -16.20 -20.72
N SER A 3 33.93 -17.26 -20.84
CA SER A 3 32.48 -17.17 -20.92
C SER A 3 31.94 -16.39 -19.72
N PRO A 4 31.02 -15.42 -19.89
CA PRO A 4 30.33 -14.83 -18.76
C PRO A 4 29.49 -15.94 -18.11
N SER A 5 29.80 -16.25 -16.85
CA SER A 5 28.98 -17.11 -16.00
C SER A 5 27.55 -16.58 -16.00
N SER A 6 26.57 -17.44 -16.32
CA SER A 6 25.17 -17.05 -16.34
C SER A 6 24.78 -16.44 -14.98
N PRO A 7 24.29 -15.19 -14.94
CA PRO A 7 23.93 -14.53 -13.68
C PRO A 7 22.71 -15.22 -13.07
N LEU A 8 22.70 -15.36 -11.74
CA LEU A 8 21.56 -15.70 -10.87
C LEU A 8 20.44 -16.50 -11.55
N GLN A 9 20.48 -17.83 -11.45
CA GLN A 9 19.34 -18.67 -11.84
C GLN A 9 18.14 -18.32 -10.96
N LEU A 10 17.16 -17.62 -11.54
CA LEU A 10 15.88 -17.36 -10.89
C LEU A 10 15.16 -18.69 -10.68
N ASN A 11 14.66 -18.90 -9.47
CA ASN A 11 13.84 -20.05 -9.15
C ASN A 11 12.43 -19.86 -9.75
N PHE A 12 12.06 -20.70 -10.72
CA PHE A 12 10.77 -20.65 -11.43
C PHE A 12 9.70 -21.57 -10.81
N ASN A 13 9.62 -21.64 -9.48
CA ASN A 13 8.61 -22.47 -8.81
C ASN A 13 7.17 -21.99 -9.02
N ASP A 14 6.97 -20.71 -9.35
CA ASP A 14 5.66 -20.15 -9.69
C ASP A 14 5.60 -19.74 -11.17
N LEU A 15 4.95 -20.57 -11.99
CA LEU A 15 4.80 -20.33 -13.43
C LEU A 15 3.70 -19.32 -13.77
N SER A 16 2.89 -18.88 -12.80
CA SER A 16 1.83 -17.90 -13.04
C SER A 16 2.37 -16.56 -13.55
N ILE A 17 3.65 -16.26 -13.31
CA ILE A 17 4.37 -15.11 -13.88
C ILE A 17 4.30 -15.06 -15.41
N LEU A 18 4.28 -16.21 -16.09
CA LEU A 18 4.24 -16.29 -17.56
C LEU A 18 2.92 -15.74 -18.12
N ASN A 19 1.84 -15.92 -17.37
CA ASN A 19 0.50 -15.48 -17.73
C ASN A 19 0.13 -14.12 -17.09
N ALA A 20 1.05 -13.53 -16.33
CA ALA A 20 0.77 -12.35 -15.53
C ALA A 20 0.49 -11.11 -16.39
N LYS A 21 -0.64 -10.46 -16.13
CA LYS A 21 -1.11 -9.28 -16.85
C LYS A 21 -0.74 -7.99 -16.10
N PRO A 22 -0.19 -6.97 -16.79
CA PRO A 22 0.11 -5.70 -16.16
C PRO A 22 -1.17 -4.89 -15.93
N ILE A 23 -1.17 -4.05 -14.90
CA ILE A 23 -2.22 -3.04 -14.72
C ILE A 23 -1.95 -1.85 -15.63
N TYR A 24 -2.95 -1.43 -16.40
CA TYR A 24 -2.88 -0.20 -17.17
C TYR A 24 -3.20 1.01 -16.29
N PHE A 25 -2.24 1.93 -16.13
CA PHE A 25 -2.33 3.12 -15.28
C PHE A 25 -1.84 4.38 -16.04
N GLY A 26 -2.50 4.69 -17.15
CA GLY A 26 -2.12 5.77 -18.07
C GLY A 26 -2.61 7.18 -17.71
N PHE A 27 -2.76 7.53 -16.42
CA PHE A 27 -3.30 8.83 -16.03
C PHE A 27 -2.24 9.95 -16.06
N SER A 28 -2.60 11.09 -16.67
CA SER A 28 -1.77 12.30 -16.71
C SER A 28 -1.68 12.98 -15.35
N ASN A 29 -2.78 13.00 -14.59
CA ASN A 29 -2.86 13.58 -13.25
C ASN A 29 -3.19 12.49 -12.23
N VAL A 30 -2.27 12.24 -11.32
CA VAL A 30 -2.34 11.21 -10.29
C VAL A 30 -2.36 11.86 -8.91
N GLN A 31 -3.42 11.60 -8.15
CA GLN A 31 -3.49 12.00 -6.75
C GLN A 31 -3.25 10.74 -5.91
N ILE A 32 -2.16 10.74 -5.13
CA ILE A 32 -1.80 9.67 -4.21
C ILE A 32 -2.15 10.12 -2.80
N TYR A 33 -2.98 9.34 -2.11
CA TYR A 33 -3.28 9.51 -0.69
C TYR A 33 -2.45 8.51 0.10
N VAL A 34 -1.69 8.98 1.08
CA VAL A 34 -0.95 8.11 2.01
C VAL A 34 -1.64 8.21 3.36
N VAL A 35 -2.32 7.14 3.77
CA VAL A 35 -3.08 7.07 5.02
C VAL A 35 -2.22 6.34 6.05
N GLY A 36 -1.79 7.04 7.10
CA GLY A 36 -0.78 6.57 8.04
C GLY A 36 0.62 7.05 7.65
N CYS A 37 1.19 7.90 8.49
CA CYS A 37 2.52 8.49 8.39
C CYS A 37 3.46 8.00 9.50
N GLY A 38 3.08 6.92 10.21
CA GLY A 38 3.87 6.27 11.26
C GLY A 38 4.96 5.34 10.71
N GLY A 39 5.04 4.10 11.21
CA GLY A 39 6.06 3.10 10.88
C GLY A 39 6.37 2.99 9.39
N THR A 40 5.54 2.27 8.64
CA THR A 40 5.76 2.05 7.19
C THR A 40 5.63 3.36 6.40
N GLY A 41 4.64 4.19 6.71
CA GLY A 41 4.36 5.43 5.99
C GLY A 41 5.54 6.40 5.97
N SER A 42 6.17 6.65 7.12
CA SER A 42 7.30 7.60 7.23
C SER A 42 8.53 7.18 6.42
N PHE A 43 8.75 5.87 6.23
CA PHE A 43 9.80 5.35 5.34
C PHE A 43 9.37 5.35 3.87
N LEU A 44 8.10 5.15 3.57
CA LEU A 44 7.60 5.10 2.19
C LEU A 44 7.51 6.49 1.54
N ILE A 45 7.06 7.50 2.27
CA ILE A 45 6.85 8.87 1.77
C ILE A 45 8.08 9.45 1.05
N PRO A 46 9.33 9.36 1.57
CA PRO A 46 10.50 9.81 0.81
C PRO A 46 10.65 9.14 -0.57
N HIS A 47 10.34 7.86 -0.70
CA HIS A 47 10.38 7.16 -1.99
C HIS A 47 9.31 7.71 -2.93
N LEU A 48 8.08 7.89 -2.44
CA LEU A 48 6.99 8.44 -3.23
C LEU A 48 7.27 9.89 -3.66
N CYS A 49 7.85 10.73 -2.80
CA CYS A 49 8.23 12.10 -3.16
C CYS A 49 9.31 12.15 -4.24
N ARG A 50 10.34 11.29 -4.16
CA ARG A 50 11.38 11.20 -5.21
C ARG A 50 10.78 10.75 -6.54
N LEU A 51 9.94 9.73 -6.50
CA LEU A 51 9.26 9.18 -7.67
C LEU A 51 8.34 10.22 -8.31
N ALA A 52 7.53 10.92 -7.51
CA ALA A 52 6.66 11.98 -7.97
C ALA A 52 7.46 13.16 -8.56
N ASN A 53 8.54 13.59 -7.91
CA ASN A 53 9.38 14.66 -8.46
C ASN A 53 9.97 14.27 -9.83
N PHE A 54 10.49 13.05 -9.97
CA PHE A 54 11.03 12.55 -11.24
C PHE A 54 9.95 12.46 -12.33
N ILE A 55 8.78 11.90 -12.01
CA ILE A 55 7.70 11.76 -13.00
C ILE A 55 7.14 13.14 -13.41
N ASN A 56 7.02 14.09 -12.47
CA ASN A 56 6.58 15.46 -12.75
C ASN A 56 7.49 16.17 -13.77
N GLU A 57 8.81 15.93 -13.72
CA GLU A 57 9.76 16.46 -14.69
C GLU A 57 9.59 15.86 -16.10
N THR A 58 8.99 14.67 -16.21
CA THR A 58 8.69 14.00 -17.50
C THR A 58 7.32 14.34 -18.07
N GLY A 59 6.55 15.22 -17.43
CA GLY A 59 5.31 15.80 -17.96
C GLY A 59 4.00 15.19 -17.46
N ARG A 60 4.03 14.27 -16.48
CA ARG A 60 2.84 13.76 -15.78
C ARG A 60 2.78 14.35 -14.38
N GLN A 61 1.62 14.80 -13.91
CA GLN A 61 1.48 15.39 -12.58
C GLN A 61 1.13 14.32 -11.54
N ILE A 62 1.96 14.19 -10.51
CA ILE A 62 1.74 13.38 -9.32
C ILE A 62 1.75 14.31 -8.11
N ASP A 63 0.60 14.34 -7.43
CA ASP A 63 0.39 15.08 -6.20
C ASP A 63 0.18 14.12 -5.04
N LEU A 64 0.69 14.47 -3.86
CA LEU A 64 0.55 13.67 -2.65
C LEU A 64 -0.35 14.37 -1.64
N THR A 65 -1.16 13.59 -0.92
CA THR A 65 -1.83 14.02 0.32
C THR A 65 -1.48 13.02 1.41
N LEU A 66 -0.83 13.51 2.45
CA LEU A 66 -0.43 12.75 3.64
C LEU A 66 -1.52 12.90 4.69
N ILE A 67 -1.99 11.79 5.26
CA ILE A 67 -3.11 11.79 6.20
C ILE A 67 -2.72 10.99 7.42
N ASP A 68 -2.67 11.65 8.56
CA ASP A 68 -2.38 11.05 9.86
C ASP A 68 -2.80 12.05 10.95
N PHE A 69 -3.53 11.61 11.97
CA PHE A 69 -3.98 12.47 13.06
C PHE A 69 -2.97 12.54 14.22
N ASP A 70 -2.02 11.60 14.30
CA ASP A 70 -1.07 11.52 15.41
C ASP A 70 0.01 12.59 15.36
N ARG A 71 0.64 12.81 16.52
CA ARG A 71 1.85 13.62 16.66
C ARG A 71 3.09 12.74 16.77
N VAL A 72 4.23 13.32 16.46
CA VAL A 72 5.53 12.68 16.65
C VAL A 72 5.87 12.67 18.14
N GLU A 73 6.11 11.50 18.69
CA GLU A 73 6.52 11.25 20.07
C GLU A 73 7.98 10.74 20.12
N GLU A 74 8.63 10.82 21.29
CA GLU A 74 10.02 10.36 21.46
C GLU A 74 10.21 8.89 21.05
N LYS A 75 9.25 8.02 21.38
CA LYS A 75 9.27 6.60 21.01
C LYS A 75 9.30 6.38 19.49
N ASN A 76 8.81 7.34 18.70
CA ASN A 76 8.78 7.22 17.24
C ASN A 76 10.16 7.40 16.61
N LEU A 77 11.08 8.12 17.25
CA LEU A 77 12.41 8.44 16.68
C LEU A 77 13.28 7.20 16.39
N TYR A 78 12.97 6.06 17.02
CA TYR A 78 13.74 4.82 16.85
C TYR A 78 13.24 3.93 15.71
N ARG A 79 11.95 4.04 15.34
CA ARG A 79 11.27 3.09 14.43
C ARG A 79 10.46 3.75 13.32
N GLN A 80 10.42 5.06 13.31
CA GLN A 80 9.75 5.87 12.30
C GLN A 80 10.78 6.88 11.80
N ASN A 81 10.63 7.32 10.56
CA ASN A 81 11.58 8.19 9.90
C ASN A 81 11.39 9.66 10.30
N PHE A 82 11.43 9.95 11.60
CA PHE A 82 11.35 11.29 12.19
C PHE A 82 12.65 11.64 12.92
N CYS A 83 12.91 12.93 13.09
CA CYS A 83 14.05 13.44 13.83
C CYS A 83 13.62 14.26 15.06
N GLN A 84 14.57 14.57 15.95
CA GLN A 84 14.32 15.32 17.18
C GLN A 84 13.59 16.66 16.95
N ALA A 85 13.89 17.34 15.83
CA ALA A 85 13.28 18.63 15.51
C ALA A 85 11.79 18.53 15.14
N GLU A 86 11.29 17.33 14.87
CA GLU A 86 9.90 17.07 14.48
C GLU A 86 9.01 16.65 15.66
N LEU A 87 9.58 16.52 16.88
CA LEU A 87 8.80 16.17 18.08
C LEU A 87 7.66 17.14 18.34
N GLY A 88 6.49 16.61 18.66
CA GLY A 88 5.27 17.36 18.95
C GLY A 88 4.51 17.87 17.71
N TYR A 89 5.11 17.87 16.52
CA TYR A 89 4.39 18.16 15.28
C TYR A 89 3.49 16.99 14.88
N ASN A 90 2.41 17.27 14.15
CA ASN A 90 1.62 16.22 13.53
C ASN A 90 2.46 15.46 12.49
N LYS A 91 2.35 14.12 12.45
CA LYS A 91 3.18 13.25 11.60
C LYS A 91 3.07 13.61 10.12
N ALA A 92 1.85 13.78 9.60
CA ALA A 92 1.62 14.14 8.20
C ALA A 92 2.19 15.52 7.87
N GLN A 93 1.97 16.51 8.75
CA GLN A 93 2.49 17.87 8.59
C GLN A 93 4.02 17.92 8.61
N ALA A 94 4.66 17.20 9.53
CA ALA A 94 6.12 17.15 9.65
C ALA A 94 6.76 16.61 8.35
N LEU A 95 6.29 15.46 7.86
CA LEU A 95 6.78 14.87 6.61
C LEU A 95 6.49 15.75 5.40
N SER A 96 5.28 16.32 5.33
CA SER A 96 4.91 17.22 4.23
C SER A 96 5.83 18.44 4.18
N MET A 97 6.09 19.08 5.31
CA MET A 97 7.01 20.22 5.38
C MET A 97 8.41 19.83 4.94
N ARG A 98 8.96 18.75 5.51
CA ARG A 98 10.31 18.26 5.20
C ARG A 98 10.51 17.98 3.71
N TYR A 99 9.58 17.26 3.08
CA TYR A 99 9.72 16.91 1.67
C TYR A 99 9.30 18.03 0.73
N LYS A 100 8.46 18.97 1.15
CA LYS A 100 8.19 20.20 0.38
C LYS A 100 9.42 21.11 0.35
N THR A 101 10.19 21.19 1.45
CA THR A 101 11.50 21.86 1.46
C THR A 101 12.49 21.19 0.53
N MET A 102 12.51 19.84 0.50
CA MET A 102 13.40 19.08 -0.39
C MET A 102 13.01 19.19 -1.87
N PHE A 103 11.72 19.18 -2.18
CA PHE A 103 11.17 19.24 -3.54
C PHE A 103 10.16 20.39 -3.68
N PRO A 104 10.61 21.65 -3.82
CA PRO A 104 9.73 22.82 -3.79
C PRO A 104 8.63 22.83 -4.86
N LYS A 105 8.86 22.18 -6.00
CA LYS A 105 7.90 22.07 -7.11
C LYS A 105 6.82 21.01 -6.89
N LEU A 106 7.03 20.06 -5.98
CA LEU A 106 6.11 18.96 -5.74
C LEU A 106 4.91 19.42 -4.92
N THR A 107 3.69 19.04 -5.29
CA THR A 107 2.50 19.30 -4.47
C THR A 107 2.38 18.22 -3.40
N ILE A 108 2.51 18.62 -2.14
CA ILE A 108 2.34 17.75 -0.99
C ILE A 108 1.40 18.47 -0.02
N ALA A 109 0.21 17.90 0.18
CA ALA A 109 -0.73 18.35 1.18
C ALA A 109 -0.63 17.46 2.42
N ALA A 110 -0.97 18.01 3.59
CA ALA A 110 -1.09 17.27 4.83
C ALA A 110 -2.47 17.50 5.44
N ARG A 111 -3.08 16.43 5.95
CA ARG A 111 -4.33 16.45 6.70
C ARG A 111 -4.11 15.78 8.05
N SER A 112 -4.43 16.51 9.12
CA SER A 112 -4.38 16.01 10.50
C SER A 112 -5.71 15.35 10.88
N ASP A 113 -6.24 14.57 9.95
CA ASP A 113 -7.54 13.94 10.01
C ASP A 113 -7.36 12.44 10.22
N SER A 114 -8.35 11.80 10.83
CA SER A 114 -8.48 10.34 10.80
C SER A 114 -9.08 9.90 9.46
N VAL A 115 -8.89 8.62 9.11
CA VAL A 115 -9.32 8.08 7.81
C VAL A 115 -10.84 8.06 7.65
N ASP A 116 -11.58 7.91 8.74
CA ASP A 116 -13.03 7.85 8.80
C ASP A 116 -13.72 9.18 8.44
N VAL A 117 -12.99 10.31 8.48
CA VAL A 117 -13.52 11.62 8.08
C VAL A 117 -13.10 12.02 6.66
N ILE A 118 -12.41 11.15 5.92
CA ILE A 118 -12.05 11.40 4.53
C ILE A 118 -13.28 11.17 3.65
N GLU A 119 -13.73 12.20 2.93
CA GLU A 119 -14.75 12.02 1.90
C GLU A 119 -14.14 12.03 0.49
N LEU A 120 -14.58 11.09 -0.36
CA LEU A 120 -14.19 11.01 -1.77
C LEU A 120 -14.85 12.09 -2.66
N THR A 121 -15.75 12.90 -2.09
CA THR A 121 -16.55 13.92 -2.78
C THR A 121 -15.70 15.13 -3.23
N THR A 122 -14.68 15.49 -2.44
CA THR A 122 -13.89 16.71 -2.66
C THR A 122 -12.60 16.43 -3.43
N TYR A 123 -12.06 15.22 -3.35
CA TYR A 123 -10.83 14.81 -4.03
C TYR A 123 -10.95 13.35 -4.47
N LYS A 124 -10.64 13.07 -5.75
CA LYS A 124 -10.74 11.73 -6.34
C LYS A 124 -9.34 11.09 -6.41
N PRO A 125 -8.87 10.40 -5.35
CA PRO A 125 -7.56 9.75 -5.37
C PRO A 125 -7.51 8.75 -6.53
N SER A 126 -6.38 8.72 -7.23
CA SER A 126 -6.09 7.62 -8.16
C SER A 126 -5.60 6.38 -7.40
N LEU A 127 -4.95 6.62 -6.27
CA LEU A 127 -4.28 5.62 -5.46
C LEU A 127 -4.37 6.03 -3.98
N ILE A 128 -4.86 5.12 -3.15
CA ILE A 128 -4.75 5.16 -1.69
C ILE A 128 -3.65 4.18 -1.31
N VAL A 129 -2.70 4.63 -0.51
CA VAL A 129 -1.64 3.82 0.08
C VAL A 129 -1.92 3.75 1.58
N GLY A 130 -2.45 2.61 2.02
CA GLY A 130 -2.76 2.32 3.41
C GLY A 130 -1.52 1.85 4.16
N CYS A 131 -1.05 2.66 5.09
CA CYS A 131 0.06 2.39 6.00
C CYS A 131 -0.42 2.41 7.46
N VAL A 132 -1.64 1.92 7.69
CA VAL A 132 -2.31 1.91 8.99
C VAL A 132 -2.03 0.61 9.73
N ASP A 133 -2.05 0.65 11.06
CA ASP A 133 -1.70 -0.49 11.92
C ASP A 133 -2.91 -1.28 12.40
N ASN A 134 -4.11 -0.70 12.39
CA ASN A 134 -5.30 -1.31 12.99
C ASN A 134 -6.40 -1.66 11.97
N ALA A 135 -7.17 -2.70 12.31
CA ALA A 135 -8.29 -3.21 11.51
C ALA A 135 -9.38 -2.16 11.26
N ARG A 136 -9.68 -1.30 12.25
CA ARG A 136 -10.70 -0.25 12.13
C ARG A 136 -10.37 0.74 11.02
N ALA A 137 -9.12 1.19 10.95
CA ALA A 137 -8.67 2.10 9.90
C ALA A 137 -8.71 1.43 8.52
N ARG A 138 -8.36 0.13 8.42
CA ARG A 138 -8.51 -0.64 7.18
C ARG A 138 -9.97 -0.76 6.75
N ALA A 139 -10.90 -0.99 7.68
CA ALA A 139 -12.34 -1.02 7.41
C ALA A 139 -12.83 0.33 6.87
N SER A 140 -12.37 1.45 7.42
CA SER A 140 -12.68 2.78 6.88
C SER A 140 -12.16 2.98 5.45
N ILE A 141 -10.96 2.48 5.11
CA ILE A 141 -10.46 2.53 3.72
C ILE A 141 -11.33 1.66 2.81
N GLU A 142 -11.73 0.46 3.26
CA GLU A 142 -12.62 -0.42 2.51
C GLU A 142 -13.96 0.27 2.21
N GLU A 143 -14.59 0.92 3.20
CA GLU A 143 -15.83 1.66 3.01
C GLU A 143 -15.68 2.74 1.93
N LEU A 144 -14.56 3.48 1.92
CA LEU A 144 -14.26 4.45 0.87
C LEU A 144 -14.14 3.76 -0.50
N MET A 145 -13.46 2.62 -0.56
CA MET A 145 -13.31 1.87 -1.81
C MET A 145 -14.65 1.33 -2.33
N ILE A 146 -15.54 0.85 -1.45
CA ILE A 146 -16.90 0.42 -1.79
C ILE A 146 -17.72 1.59 -2.35
N GLN A 147 -17.68 2.76 -1.69
CA GLN A 147 -18.32 3.97 -2.20
C GLN A 147 -17.77 4.36 -3.58
N HIS A 148 -16.44 4.26 -3.77
CA HIS A 148 -15.80 4.54 -5.05
C HIS A 148 -16.25 3.58 -6.15
N VAL A 149 -16.29 2.28 -5.87
CA VAL A 149 -16.79 1.25 -6.80
C VAL A 149 -18.22 1.55 -7.24
N SER A 150 -19.09 1.92 -6.28
CA SER A 150 -20.46 2.34 -6.58
C SER A 150 -20.51 3.57 -7.49
N MET A 151 -19.72 4.62 -7.19
CA MET A 151 -19.63 5.80 -8.06
C MET A 151 -19.13 5.47 -9.47
N PHE A 152 -18.16 4.57 -9.59
CA PHE A 152 -17.62 4.14 -10.88
C PHE A 152 -18.64 3.34 -11.69
N ALA A 153 -19.32 2.38 -11.05
CA ALA A 153 -20.35 1.55 -11.68
C ALA A 153 -21.55 2.37 -12.19
N HIS A 154 -21.94 3.42 -11.47
CA HIS A 154 -23.01 4.35 -11.87
C HIS A 154 -22.52 5.49 -12.79
N GLY A 155 -21.25 5.49 -13.20
CA GLY A 155 -20.71 6.48 -14.14
C GLY A 155 -20.48 7.89 -13.56
N VAL A 156 -20.59 8.07 -12.23
CA VAL A 156 -20.32 9.33 -11.51
C VAL A 156 -18.82 9.70 -11.57
N THR A 157 -17.96 8.69 -11.67
CA THR A 157 -16.53 8.86 -11.96
C THR A 157 -16.09 7.87 -13.04
N LYS A 158 -15.20 8.32 -13.94
CA LYS A 158 -14.56 7.46 -14.96
C LYS A 158 -13.13 7.07 -14.57
N LYS A 159 -12.63 7.62 -13.47
CA LYS A 159 -11.27 7.37 -12.99
C LYS A 159 -11.34 6.27 -11.93
N PRO A 160 -10.66 5.13 -12.11
CA PRO A 160 -10.55 4.13 -11.05
C PRO A 160 -9.69 4.68 -9.89
N CYS A 161 -9.99 4.22 -8.68
CA CYS A 161 -9.16 4.40 -7.51
C CYS A 161 -8.60 3.04 -7.14
N TRP A 162 -7.29 2.95 -6.91
CA TRP A 162 -6.62 1.74 -6.43
C TRP A 162 -6.28 1.89 -4.95
N TRP A 163 -6.24 0.79 -4.22
CA TRP A 163 -5.78 0.73 -2.84
C TRP A 163 -4.62 -0.25 -2.73
N LEU A 164 -3.47 0.27 -2.31
CA LEU A 164 -2.29 -0.49 -1.91
C LEU A 164 -2.23 -0.51 -0.38
N ASP A 165 -2.52 -1.64 0.25
CA ASP A 165 -2.38 -1.82 1.70
C ASP A 165 -0.98 -2.33 2.06
N CYS A 166 -0.44 -1.84 3.16
CA CYS A 166 0.79 -2.33 3.78
C CYS A 166 0.47 -2.82 5.19
N GLY A 167 0.65 -4.11 5.43
CA GLY A 167 0.53 -4.74 6.73
C GLY A 167 1.86 -5.31 7.19
N ASN A 168 2.12 -5.32 8.50
CA ASN A 168 3.24 -6.08 9.04
C ASN A 168 3.05 -6.44 10.52
N SER A 169 3.64 -7.58 10.87
CA SER A 169 3.84 -8.10 12.23
C SER A 169 5.33 -8.00 12.58
N TYR A 170 5.80 -8.79 13.54
CA TYR A 170 7.18 -8.71 14.04
C TYR A 170 8.26 -8.88 12.95
N THR A 171 8.21 -9.99 12.21
CA THR A 171 9.15 -10.32 11.12
C THR A 171 8.48 -10.63 9.78
N HIS A 172 7.15 -10.56 9.72
CA HIS A 172 6.40 -10.84 8.50
C HIS A 172 5.63 -9.59 8.09
N GLY A 173 5.44 -9.39 6.80
CA GLY A 173 4.57 -8.33 6.30
C GLY A 173 4.12 -8.60 4.88
N GLN A 174 3.15 -7.81 4.46
CA GLN A 174 2.50 -7.96 3.18
C GLN A 174 2.19 -6.59 2.58
N VAL A 175 2.26 -6.53 1.26
CA VAL A 175 1.76 -5.42 0.47
C VAL A 175 0.80 -5.98 -0.56
N ALA A 176 -0.43 -5.47 -0.59
CA ALA A 176 -1.48 -5.96 -1.47
C ALA A 176 -2.14 -4.80 -2.21
N LEU A 177 -2.43 -4.98 -3.51
CA LEU A 177 -3.07 -3.98 -4.35
C LEU A 177 -4.41 -4.49 -4.87
N GLY A 178 -5.45 -3.68 -4.76
CA GLY A 178 -6.80 -3.97 -5.26
C GLY A 178 -7.59 -2.71 -5.60
N ASN A 179 -8.72 -2.84 -6.30
CA ASN A 179 -9.59 -1.69 -6.61
C ASN A 179 -11.09 -2.02 -6.71
N TRP A 180 -11.48 -3.28 -6.58
CA TRP A 180 -12.87 -3.70 -6.78
C TRP A 180 -13.34 -4.60 -5.65
N TYR A 181 -14.47 -4.23 -5.04
CA TYR A 181 -15.11 -4.99 -3.98
C TYR A 181 -16.20 -5.88 -4.58
N SER A 182 -15.92 -7.18 -4.68
CA SER A 182 -16.87 -8.21 -5.10
C SER A 182 -16.34 -9.56 -4.68
N VAL A 183 -17.25 -10.49 -4.38
CA VAL A 183 -16.88 -11.90 -4.22
C VAL A 183 -17.26 -12.70 -5.45
N GLU A 184 -17.71 -12.10 -6.55
CA GLU A 184 -18.06 -12.81 -7.79
C GLU A 184 -16.89 -12.91 -8.76
N LEU A 185 -16.62 -14.12 -9.28
CA LEU A 185 -15.50 -14.38 -10.18
C LEU A 185 -15.60 -13.60 -11.50
N ASP A 186 -16.84 -13.46 -12.01
CA ASP A 186 -17.12 -12.76 -13.26
C ASP A 186 -16.73 -11.27 -13.21
N ASP A 187 -16.59 -10.68 -12.03
CA ASP A 187 -16.13 -9.30 -11.87
C ASP A 187 -14.62 -9.11 -12.12
N TYR A 188 -13.85 -10.21 -12.16
CA TYR A 188 -12.39 -10.22 -12.19
C TYR A 188 -11.80 -10.91 -13.42
N VAL A 189 -12.58 -11.05 -14.49
CA VAL A 189 -12.07 -11.61 -15.76
C VAL A 189 -10.98 -10.70 -16.32
N LEU A 190 -9.79 -11.26 -16.52
CA LEU A 190 -8.65 -10.54 -17.07
C LEU A 190 -8.81 -10.26 -18.57
N GLU A 191 -8.50 -9.03 -18.97
CA GLU A 191 -8.41 -8.68 -20.38
C GLU A 191 -7.14 -9.30 -21.00
N PRO A 192 -7.10 -9.57 -22.33
CA PRO A 192 -5.97 -10.22 -22.97
C PRO A 192 -4.61 -9.55 -22.72
N ALA A 193 -4.59 -8.22 -22.59
CA ALA A 193 -3.37 -7.42 -22.48
C ALA A 193 -3.19 -6.73 -21.11
N THR A 194 -4.23 -6.67 -20.26
CA THR A 194 -4.16 -5.87 -19.04
C THR A 194 -5.12 -6.34 -17.95
N CYS A 195 -4.91 -5.85 -16.74
CA CYS A 195 -5.82 -6.00 -15.61
C CYS A 195 -6.44 -4.63 -15.28
N ILE A 196 -7.78 -4.59 -15.20
CA ILE A 196 -8.54 -3.38 -14.83
C ILE A 196 -9.20 -3.49 -13.45
N ARG A 197 -9.37 -4.71 -12.93
CA ARG A 197 -10.01 -5.00 -11.65
C ARG A 197 -9.23 -6.06 -10.89
N LEU A 198 -8.98 -5.79 -9.62
CA LEU A 198 -8.41 -6.73 -8.66
C LEU A 198 -9.24 -6.69 -7.36
N PRO A 199 -9.40 -7.83 -6.67
CA PRO A 199 -10.08 -7.89 -5.38
C PRO A 199 -9.40 -6.93 -4.40
N LEU A 200 -10.15 -6.26 -3.53
CA LEU A 200 -9.56 -5.37 -2.51
C LEU A 200 -8.57 -6.14 -1.61
N PRO A 201 -7.57 -5.44 -1.01
CA PRO A 201 -6.68 -6.04 -0.02
C PRO A 201 -7.38 -6.84 1.08
N THR A 202 -8.57 -6.40 1.52
CA THR A 202 -9.41 -7.07 2.52
C THR A 202 -10.13 -8.32 2.00
N ILE A 203 -10.37 -8.43 0.69
CA ILE A 203 -10.84 -9.68 0.07
C ILE A 203 -9.66 -10.64 -0.10
N GLN A 204 -8.50 -10.09 -0.45
CA GLN A 204 -7.27 -10.85 -0.58
C GLN A 204 -6.79 -11.43 0.76
N PHE A 205 -6.92 -10.67 1.84
CA PHE A 205 -6.55 -11.04 3.22
C PHE A 205 -7.68 -10.64 4.19
N PRO A 206 -8.76 -11.44 4.31
CA PRO A 206 -9.89 -11.15 5.21
C PRO A 206 -9.50 -10.93 6.68
N GLU A 207 -8.42 -11.58 7.11
CA GLU A 207 -7.85 -11.44 8.45
C GLU A 207 -7.39 -10.01 8.79
N LEU A 208 -7.19 -9.13 7.78
CA LEU A 208 -6.83 -7.72 7.99
C LEU A 208 -7.90 -6.93 8.74
N LEU A 209 -9.15 -7.41 8.72
CA LEU A 209 -10.29 -6.79 9.40
C LEU A 209 -10.55 -7.40 10.78
N LEU A 210 -9.86 -8.48 11.15
CA LEU A 210 -9.98 -9.09 12.46
C LEU A 210 -9.21 -8.25 13.49
N GLN A 211 -9.89 -7.87 14.56
CA GLN A 211 -9.23 -7.33 15.74
C GLN A 211 -8.57 -8.50 16.48
N VAL A 212 -7.27 -8.39 16.74
CA VAL A 212 -6.58 -9.27 17.66
C VAL A 212 -6.47 -8.49 18.97
N ASP A 213 -7.08 -8.99 20.04
CA ASP A 213 -6.91 -8.38 21.35
C ASP A 213 -5.42 -8.42 21.70
N GLU A 214 -4.83 -7.26 22.00
CA GLU A 214 -3.47 -7.20 22.55
C GLU A 214 -3.55 -7.67 24.00
N ASP A 215 -2.79 -8.70 24.38
CA ASP A 215 -2.72 -9.17 25.77
C ASP A 215 -2.32 -8.00 26.70
N GLU A 216 -3.28 -7.52 27.49
CA GLU A 216 -3.14 -6.35 28.38
C GLU A 216 -2.17 -6.56 29.57
N ASP A 217 -1.67 -7.79 29.77
CA ASP A 217 -0.91 -8.20 30.97
C ASP A 217 0.61 -7.95 30.92
N ILE A 218 1.13 -7.31 29.87
CA ILE A 218 2.58 -7.10 29.70
C ILE A 218 2.96 -5.65 30.05
N SER A 219 4.01 -5.44 30.86
CA SER A 219 4.45 -4.09 31.25
C SER A 219 4.90 -3.25 30.04
N CYS A 220 4.71 -1.91 30.06
CA CYS A 220 5.01 -1.04 28.90
C CYS A 220 6.44 -1.19 28.33
N ALA A 221 7.44 -1.51 29.15
CA ALA A 221 8.82 -1.72 28.71
C ALA A 221 9.01 -3.07 28.01
N GLU A 222 8.25 -4.07 28.47
CA GLU A 222 8.26 -5.44 27.96
C GLU A 222 7.37 -5.55 26.72
N GLN A 223 6.28 -4.79 26.63
CA GLN A 223 5.52 -4.54 25.40
C GLN A 223 6.37 -3.84 24.34
N ALA A 224 7.28 -2.91 24.68
CA ALA A 224 8.17 -2.30 23.68
C ALA A 224 9.17 -3.30 23.07
N LEU A 225 9.57 -4.31 23.85
CA LEU A 225 10.42 -5.43 23.45
C LEU A 225 9.63 -6.55 22.73
N LEU A 226 8.38 -6.82 23.15
CA LEU A 226 7.53 -7.91 22.66
C LEU A 226 6.59 -7.50 21.50
N ASN A 227 6.03 -6.29 21.48
CA ASN A 227 5.34 -5.66 20.33
C ASN A 227 6.35 -5.17 19.27
N GLY A 228 7.53 -5.77 19.28
CA GLY A 228 8.76 -5.21 18.77
C GLY A 228 8.94 -5.34 17.27
N GLN A 229 7.96 -5.00 16.40
CA GLN A 229 8.16 -4.97 14.94
C GLN A 229 9.62 -4.70 14.60
N SER A 230 10.28 -5.67 13.97
CA SER A 230 11.72 -5.61 13.74
C SER A 230 12.07 -4.25 13.15
N LEU A 231 13.17 -3.64 13.58
CA LEU A 231 13.53 -2.28 13.19
C LEU A 231 13.49 -2.06 11.66
N ASN A 232 13.68 -3.13 10.89
CA ASN A 232 13.69 -3.08 9.44
C ASN A 232 12.38 -3.50 8.76
N ILE A 233 11.38 -4.07 9.44
CA ILE A 233 10.18 -4.57 8.75
C ILE A 233 9.39 -3.43 8.10
N ASN A 234 9.24 -2.29 8.80
CA ASN A 234 8.59 -1.11 8.27
C ASN A 234 9.31 -0.55 7.04
N SER A 235 10.64 -0.47 7.10
CA SER A 235 11.46 -0.05 5.94
C SER A 235 11.34 -1.03 4.79
N GLN A 236 11.30 -2.33 5.07
CA GLN A 236 11.15 -3.36 4.04
C GLN A 236 9.78 -3.28 3.36
N MET A 237 8.70 -3.06 4.12
CA MET A 237 7.36 -2.83 3.56
C MET A 237 7.33 -1.57 2.71
N ALA A 238 7.96 -0.49 3.17
CA ALA A 238 8.08 0.75 2.41
C ALA A 238 8.81 0.57 1.08
N ILE A 239 9.89 -0.23 1.04
CA ILE A 239 10.60 -0.52 -0.21
C ILE A 239 9.72 -1.32 -1.17
N VAL A 240 9.04 -2.36 -0.68
CA VAL A 240 8.14 -3.19 -1.48
C VAL A 240 6.99 -2.35 -2.05
N ALA A 241 6.32 -1.57 -1.20
CA ALA A 241 5.25 -0.67 -1.58
C ALA A 241 5.72 0.39 -2.58
N GLY A 242 6.86 1.03 -2.33
CA GLY A 242 7.44 2.03 -3.24
C GLY A 242 7.72 1.45 -4.62
N GLU A 243 8.26 0.24 -4.70
CA GLU A 243 8.51 -0.44 -5.97
C GLU A 243 7.21 -0.87 -6.67
N MET A 244 6.20 -1.35 -5.93
CA MET A 244 4.89 -1.63 -6.52
C MET A 244 4.23 -0.37 -7.09
N VAL A 245 4.29 0.75 -6.37
CA VAL A 245 3.78 2.05 -6.86
C VAL A 245 4.58 2.51 -8.09
N HIS A 246 5.90 2.37 -8.09
CA HIS A 246 6.74 2.70 -9.25
C HIS A 246 6.35 1.91 -10.49
N GLN A 247 6.21 0.59 -10.37
CA GLN A 247 5.76 -0.25 -11.50
C GLN A 247 4.31 0.06 -11.90
N LEU A 248 3.43 0.36 -10.95
CA LEU A 248 2.03 0.72 -11.22
C LEU A 248 1.98 1.99 -12.06
N LEU A 249 2.67 3.05 -11.65
CA LEU A 249 2.69 4.33 -12.35
C LEU A 249 3.23 4.20 -13.78
N ASN A 250 4.12 3.24 -14.05
CA ASN A 250 4.65 2.94 -15.38
C ASN A 250 3.83 1.91 -16.17
N SER A 251 2.68 1.45 -15.66
CA SER A 251 1.84 0.40 -16.25
C SER A 251 2.59 -0.93 -16.47
N GLN A 252 3.50 -1.26 -15.55
CA GLN A 252 4.36 -2.45 -15.59
C GLN A 252 4.07 -3.43 -14.44
N LEU A 253 3.27 -3.04 -13.45
CA LEU A 253 3.01 -3.88 -12.28
C LEU A 253 2.21 -5.13 -12.66
N LYS A 254 2.83 -6.29 -12.47
CA LYS A 254 2.25 -7.63 -12.75
C LYS A 254 1.96 -8.46 -11.51
N ARG A 255 2.26 -7.93 -10.32
CA ARG A 255 2.02 -8.60 -9.03
C ARG A 255 0.95 -7.83 -8.26
N MET A 256 0.04 -8.57 -7.64
CA MET A 256 -1.01 -8.01 -6.80
C MET A 256 -0.69 -8.12 -5.31
N GLN A 257 0.19 -9.05 -4.93
CA GLN A 257 0.65 -9.22 -3.56
C GLN A 257 2.17 -9.39 -3.53
N VAL A 258 2.75 -8.94 -2.43
CA VAL A 258 4.10 -9.32 -2.02
C VAL A 258 4.05 -9.62 -0.52
N GLU A 259 4.49 -10.80 -0.15
CA GLU A 259 4.72 -11.19 1.24
C GLU A 259 6.21 -11.23 1.53
N VAL A 260 6.59 -10.83 2.72
CA VAL A 260 7.98 -10.77 3.17
C VAL A 260 8.09 -11.44 4.52
N ASP A 261 9.11 -12.27 4.66
CA ASP A 261 9.56 -12.83 5.93
C ASP A 261 11.04 -12.48 6.08
N ILE A 262 11.33 -11.48 6.91
CA ILE A 262 12.71 -11.02 7.12
C ILE A 262 13.53 -11.99 7.99
N PHE A 263 12.86 -12.86 8.77
CA PHE A 263 13.55 -13.85 9.58
C PHE A 263 14.10 -14.96 8.69
N ARG A 264 13.31 -15.42 7.71
CA ARG A 264 13.76 -16.37 6.69
C ARG A 264 14.53 -15.72 5.54
N GLY A 265 14.47 -14.39 5.42
CA GLY A 265 15.08 -13.64 4.32
C GLY A 265 14.38 -13.88 2.97
N SER A 266 13.08 -14.18 2.99
CA SER A 266 12.31 -14.51 1.79
C SER A 266 11.30 -13.42 1.42
N MET A 267 11.06 -13.27 0.12
CA MET A 267 10.01 -12.44 -0.45
C MET A 267 9.30 -13.24 -1.55
N THR A 268 7.98 -13.36 -1.43
CA THR A 268 7.13 -14.08 -2.39
C THR A 268 6.16 -13.09 -3.02
N SER A 269 5.88 -13.24 -4.31
CA SER A 269 4.92 -12.40 -5.02
C SER A 269 3.79 -13.26 -5.54
N THR A 270 2.55 -12.77 -5.41
CA THR A 270 1.40 -13.35 -6.12
C THR A 270 1.18 -12.55 -7.39
N TRP A 271 1.29 -13.22 -8.54
CA TRP A 271 1.15 -12.61 -9.85
C TRP A 271 -0.32 -12.42 -10.24
N ILE A 272 -0.59 -11.40 -11.06
CA ILE A 272 -1.90 -11.10 -11.63
C ILE A 272 -2.20 -12.09 -12.75
N SER A 273 -2.64 -13.29 -12.38
CA SER A 273 -3.12 -14.33 -13.28
C SER A 273 -4.56 -14.71 -12.91
N GLN A 274 -5.33 -15.22 -13.88
CA GLN A 274 -6.72 -15.61 -13.63
C GLN A 274 -6.79 -16.66 -12.51
N GLU A 275 -5.92 -17.68 -12.57
CA GLU A 275 -5.81 -18.73 -11.54
C GLU A 275 -5.58 -18.17 -10.13
N ASN A 276 -4.66 -17.22 -9.96
CA ASN A 276 -4.37 -16.66 -8.65
C ASN A 276 -5.53 -15.81 -8.13
N ILE A 277 -6.18 -15.05 -9.01
CA ILE A 277 -7.36 -14.24 -8.70
C ILE A 277 -8.51 -15.15 -8.25
N ASP A 278 -8.85 -16.15 -9.06
CA ASP A 278 -9.96 -17.08 -8.79
C ASP A 278 -9.78 -17.76 -7.44
N ARG A 279 -8.58 -18.32 -7.19
CA ARG A 279 -8.23 -18.98 -5.93
C ARG A 279 -8.44 -18.06 -4.71
N LEU A 280 -8.06 -16.79 -4.81
CA LEU A 280 -8.20 -15.84 -3.70
C LEU A 280 -9.64 -15.41 -3.48
N VAL A 281 -10.40 -15.18 -4.55
CA VAL A 281 -11.82 -14.82 -4.47
C VAL A 281 -12.64 -15.99 -3.93
N GLU A 282 -12.37 -17.22 -4.36
CA GLU A 282 -13.01 -18.43 -3.82
C GLU A 282 -12.71 -18.63 -2.33
N ARG A 283 -11.45 -18.42 -1.92
CA ARG A 283 -11.06 -18.45 -0.51
C ARG A 283 -11.86 -17.42 0.30
N ALA A 284 -12.00 -16.20 -0.21
CA ALA A 284 -12.76 -15.14 0.45
C ALA A 284 -14.26 -15.47 0.54
N LYS A 285 -14.87 -15.98 -0.54
CA LYS A 285 -16.27 -16.47 -0.54
C LYS A 285 -16.49 -17.48 0.59
N ALA A 286 -15.55 -18.41 0.81
CA ALA A 286 -15.67 -19.43 1.84
C ALA A 286 -15.63 -18.87 3.28
N VAL A 287 -14.99 -17.73 3.50
CA VAL A 287 -14.93 -17.05 4.81
C VAL A 287 -16.22 -16.25 5.07
N VAL A 288 -16.79 -15.61 4.05
CA VAL A 288 -18.02 -14.80 4.17
C VAL A 288 -19.27 -15.66 4.41
N HIS A 289 -19.27 -16.93 4.00
CA HIS A 289 -20.38 -17.86 4.15
C HIS A 289 -20.31 -18.76 5.40
N GLN A 290 -19.35 -18.53 6.29
CA GLN A 290 -19.27 -19.15 7.63
C GLN A 290 -19.88 -18.22 8.69
#